data_AF-A0A1C2C6M4-F1
#
_entry.id   AF-A0A1C2C6M4-F1
#
_cell.length_a   1.000
_cell.length_b   1.000
_cell.length_c   1.000
_cell.angle_alpha   90.00
_cell.angle_beta   90.00
_cell.angle_gamma   90.00
#
_symmetry.space_group_name_H-M   'P 1'
#
loop_
_entity.id
_entity.type
_entity.pdbx_description
1 polymer ?
#
loop_
_entity_poly.entity_id
_entity_poly.type
_entity_poly.pdbx_seq_one_letter_code
_entity_poly.pdbx_strand_id
1 'polypeptide(L)'
;MITSDDYLRKAAEAKHIAKTAVSDKNFDLAWRYFHIQKDLYLKHAKKSKFTLRQTLALDASVHEDMANVLRQEGRHEEAFTDILYWVIAQSERPKKSHLTKLKSYFSRCKYKNVTFSDVENFTQLNHESPDFFAAKEKVLEWRKIEGKS
;
A
#
# COMPACT_ATOMS: atom_id res chain seq x y z
N MET A 1 -15.72 -17.41 -29.56
CA MET A 1 -15.44 -15.97 -29.41
C MET A 1 -14.89 -15.76 -28.00
N ILE A 2 -13.56 -15.70 -27.83
CA ILE A 2 -12.94 -15.46 -26.51
C ILE A 2 -12.90 -13.94 -26.33
N THR A 3 -13.72 -13.42 -25.43
CA THR A 3 -13.93 -11.99 -25.26
C THR A 3 -12.81 -11.34 -24.43
N SER A 4 -12.22 -10.28 -24.99
CA SER A 4 -11.88 -9.01 -24.30
C SER A 4 -10.91 -9.08 -23.11
N ASP A 5 -9.64 -8.68 -23.32
CA ASP A 5 -8.65 -8.25 -22.31
C ASP A 5 -8.88 -8.74 -20.87
N ASP A 6 -8.32 -9.92 -20.56
CA ASP A 6 -8.30 -10.47 -19.21
C ASP A 6 -7.26 -9.76 -18.33
N TYR A 7 -7.59 -8.53 -17.93
CA TYR A 7 -6.73 -7.69 -17.11
C TYR A 7 -6.43 -8.33 -15.75
N LEU A 8 -7.37 -9.08 -15.16
CA LEU A 8 -7.16 -9.73 -13.86
C LEU A 8 -6.15 -10.86 -13.95
N ARG A 9 -6.23 -11.72 -14.97
CA ARG A 9 -5.21 -12.76 -15.18
C ARG A 9 -3.84 -12.17 -15.44
N LYS A 10 -3.74 -11.15 -16.32
CA LYS A 10 -2.47 -10.45 -16.58
C LYS A 10 -1.90 -9.82 -15.29
N ALA A 11 -2.77 -9.28 -14.43
CA ALA A 11 -2.34 -8.70 -13.15
C ALA A 11 -1.84 -9.77 -12.18
N ALA A 12 -2.47 -10.95 -12.16
CA ALA A 12 -2.00 -12.10 -11.39
C ALA A 12 -0.63 -12.60 -11.90
N GLU A 13 -0.44 -12.70 -13.22
CA GLU A 13 0.85 -13.04 -13.84
C GLU A 13 1.94 -12.02 -13.44
N ALA A 14 1.63 -10.72 -13.51
CA ALA A 14 2.55 -9.67 -13.09
C ALA A 14 2.91 -9.78 -11.61
N LYS A 15 1.94 -10.07 -10.73
CA LYS A 15 2.18 -10.31 -9.29
C LYS A 15 3.12 -11.50 -9.08
N HIS A 16 2.93 -12.59 -9.81
CA HIS A 16 3.82 -13.76 -9.70
C HIS A 16 5.25 -13.41 -10.07
N ILE A 17 5.46 -12.74 -11.21
CA ILE A 17 6.79 -12.31 -11.65
C ILE A 17 7.42 -11.36 -10.62
N ALA A 18 6.66 -10.38 -10.12
CA ALA A 18 7.14 -9.45 -9.10
C ALA A 18 7.58 -10.18 -7.83
N LYS A 19 6.81 -11.15 -7.34
CA LYS A 19 7.17 -11.91 -6.14
C LYS A 19 8.41 -12.77 -6.34
N THR A 20 8.57 -13.41 -7.49
CA THR A 20 9.82 -14.11 -7.83
C THR A 20 11.00 -13.14 -7.81
N ALA A 21 10.85 -11.96 -8.43
CA ALA A 21 11.90 -10.94 -8.43
C ALA A 21 12.26 -10.43 -7.02
N VAL A 22 11.28 -10.30 -6.11
CA VAL A 22 11.55 -9.99 -4.69
C VAL A 22 12.37 -11.10 -4.03
N SER A 23 12.03 -12.36 -4.25
CA SER A 23 12.78 -13.50 -3.72
C SER A 23 14.23 -13.53 -4.24
N ASP A 24 14.43 -13.14 -5.50
CA ASP A 24 15.75 -13.06 -6.14
C ASP A 24 16.49 -11.74 -5.82
N LYS A 25 15.92 -10.88 -4.96
CA LYS A 25 16.43 -9.53 -4.63
C LYS A 25 16.62 -8.61 -5.83
N ASN A 26 15.92 -8.89 -6.93
CA ASN A 26 15.85 -8.01 -8.10
C ASN A 26 14.72 -6.99 -7.90
N PHE A 27 14.97 -5.98 -7.06
CA PHE A 27 13.94 -5.03 -6.66
C PHE A 27 13.48 -4.14 -7.81
N ASP A 28 14.36 -3.73 -8.73
CA ASP A 28 13.97 -2.96 -9.93
C ASP A 28 12.93 -3.70 -10.77
N LEU A 29 13.13 -5.00 -10.98
CA LEU A 29 12.18 -5.83 -11.70
C LEU A 29 10.87 -5.99 -10.92
N ALA A 30 10.96 -6.18 -9.59
CA ALA A 30 9.78 -6.25 -8.74
C ALA A 30 8.93 -4.98 -8.83
N TRP A 31 9.56 -3.80 -8.71
CA TRP A 31 8.90 -2.50 -8.87
C TRP A 31 8.19 -2.38 -10.20
N ARG A 32 8.90 -2.69 -11.30
CA ARG A 32 8.32 -2.67 -12.65
C ARG A 32 7.06 -3.51 -12.74
N TYR A 33 7.08 -4.74 -12.25
CA TYR A 33 5.93 -5.64 -12.36
C TYR A 33 4.80 -5.31 -11.38
N PHE A 34 5.08 -4.75 -10.20
CA PHE A 34 4.03 -4.20 -9.33
C PHE A 34 3.33 -3.00 -9.98
N HIS A 35 4.05 -2.10 -10.64
CA HIS A 35 3.43 -1.01 -11.41
C HIS A 35 2.59 -1.52 -12.59
N ILE A 36 3.06 -2.55 -13.31
CA ILE A 36 2.25 -3.21 -14.35
C ILE A 36 0.97 -3.81 -13.75
N GLN A 37 1.05 -4.46 -12.57
CA GLN A 37 -0.11 -5.00 -11.88
C GLN A 37 -1.13 -3.88 -11.56
N LYS A 38 -0.67 -2.74 -11.04
CA LYS A 38 -1.52 -1.56 -10.79
C LYS A 38 -2.21 -1.07 -12.05
N ASP A 39 -1.46 -0.89 -13.14
CA ASP A 39 -2.03 -0.42 -14.42
C ASP A 39 -3.11 -1.35 -14.95
N LEU A 40 -2.92 -2.67 -14.81
CA LEU A 40 -3.90 -3.68 -15.22
C LEU A 40 -5.14 -3.64 -14.33
N TYR A 41 -4.98 -3.45 -13.03
CA TYR A 41 -6.10 -3.23 -12.11
C TYR A 41 -6.87 -1.96 -12.41
N LEU A 42 -6.22 -0.84 -12.74
CA LEU A 42 -6.90 0.39 -13.14
C LEU A 42 -7.68 0.20 -14.46
N LYS A 43 -7.11 -0.51 -15.44
CA LYS A 43 -7.82 -0.87 -16.68
C LYS A 43 -9.04 -1.76 -16.40
N HIS A 44 -8.91 -2.74 -15.51
CA HIS A 44 -10.03 -3.58 -15.06
C HIS A 44 -11.12 -2.74 -14.39
N ALA A 45 -10.76 -1.92 -13.40
CA ALA A 45 -11.69 -1.07 -12.65
C ALA A 45 -12.48 -0.16 -13.58
N LYS A 46 -11.81 0.49 -14.54
CA LYS A 46 -12.45 1.33 -15.57
C LYS A 46 -13.43 0.52 -16.43
N LYS A 47 -13.01 -0.64 -16.94
CA LYS A 47 -13.86 -1.51 -17.77
C LYS A 47 -15.08 -2.03 -17.02
N SER A 48 -14.90 -2.36 -15.75
CA SER A 48 -15.94 -2.89 -14.85
C SER A 48 -16.78 -1.81 -14.17
N LYS A 49 -16.54 -0.51 -14.46
CA LYS A 49 -17.24 0.64 -13.86
C LYS A 49 -17.20 0.64 -12.32
N PHE A 50 -16.05 0.31 -11.75
CA PHE A 50 -15.85 0.38 -10.30
C PHE A 50 -16.05 1.81 -9.80
N THR A 51 -16.57 1.95 -8.57
CA THR A 51 -16.58 3.24 -7.88
C THR A 51 -15.15 3.70 -7.58
N LEU A 52 -14.99 4.98 -7.24
CA LEU A 52 -13.69 5.51 -6.80
C LEU A 52 -13.13 4.68 -5.64
N ARG A 53 -13.97 4.38 -4.65
CA ARG A 53 -13.59 3.58 -3.48
C ARG A 53 -13.12 2.17 -3.85
N GLN A 54 -13.84 1.49 -4.73
CA GLN A 54 -13.46 0.15 -5.20
C GLN A 54 -12.15 0.19 -6.01
N THR A 55 -11.95 1.25 -6.80
CA THR A 55 -10.72 1.45 -7.57
C THR A 55 -9.53 1.69 -6.65
N LEU A 56 -9.67 2.56 -5.65
CA LEU A 56 -8.62 2.84 -4.66
C LEU A 56 -8.28 1.61 -3.82
N ALA A 57 -9.26 0.83 -3.38
CA ALA A 57 -9.02 -0.41 -2.65
C ALA A 57 -8.23 -1.42 -3.50
N LEU A 58 -8.58 -1.55 -4.79
CA LEU A 58 -7.87 -2.44 -5.71
C LEU A 58 -6.44 -1.96 -5.99
N ASP A 59 -6.23 -0.66 -6.20
CA ASP A 59 -4.89 -0.05 -6.36
C ASP A 59 -4.03 -0.26 -5.12
N ALA A 60 -4.58 0.08 -3.95
CA ALA A 60 -3.93 -0.04 -2.65
C ALA A 60 -3.56 -1.48 -2.29
N SER A 61 -4.27 -2.48 -2.83
CA SER A 61 -3.94 -3.89 -2.59
C SER A 61 -2.50 -4.26 -3.03
N VAL A 62 -1.94 -3.56 -4.01
CA VAL A 62 -0.56 -3.76 -4.48
C VAL A 62 0.46 -3.12 -3.52
N HIS A 63 0.08 -2.06 -2.81
CA HIS A 63 0.94 -1.37 -1.86
C HIS A 63 1.37 -2.23 -0.67
N GLU A 64 0.61 -3.28 -0.33
CA GLU A 64 1.04 -4.25 0.69
C GLU A 64 2.33 -4.99 0.27
N ASP A 65 2.41 -5.40 -1.01
CA ASP A 65 3.57 -6.08 -1.55
C ASP A 65 4.72 -5.06 -1.82
N MET A 66 4.42 -3.85 -2.30
CA MET A 66 5.42 -2.77 -2.48
C MET A 66 6.03 -2.31 -1.15
N ALA A 67 5.24 -2.20 -0.08
CA ALA A 67 5.73 -1.94 1.27
C ALA A 67 6.77 -2.99 1.70
N ASN A 68 6.55 -4.25 1.35
CA ASN A 68 7.51 -5.31 1.66
C ASN A 68 8.82 -5.17 0.87
N VAL A 69 8.78 -4.68 -0.39
CA VAL A 69 9.99 -4.33 -1.15
C VAL A 69 10.77 -3.22 -0.44
N LEU A 70 10.12 -2.10 -0.14
CA LEU A 70 10.71 -0.96 0.58
C LEU A 70 11.32 -1.38 1.92
N ARG A 71 10.64 -2.27 2.64
CA ARG A 71 11.14 -2.83 3.90
C ARG A 71 12.44 -3.62 3.70
N GLN A 72 12.54 -4.40 2.62
CA GLN A 72 13.76 -5.15 2.30
C GLN A 72 14.89 -4.24 1.81
N GLU A 73 14.57 -3.13 1.16
CA GLU A 73 15.51 -2.08 0.76
C GLU A 73 15.98 -1.19 1.95
N GLY A 74 15.43 -1.38 3.16
CA GLY A 74 15.75 -0.55 4.34
C GLY A 74 15.03 0.80 4.37
N ARG A 75 14.13 1.07 3.43
CA ARG A 75 13.35 2.32 3.32
C ARG A 75 12.11 2.27 4.21
N HIS A 76 12.33 2.28 5.53
CA HIS A 76 11.28 1.97 6.52
C HIS A 76 10.12 2.99 6.55
N GLU A 77 10.40 4.29 6.41
CA GLU A 77 9.36 5.32 6.41
C GLU A 77 8.46 5.24 5.17
N GLU A 78 9.07 4.97 4.01
CA GLU A 78 8.34 4.77 2.76
C GLU A 78 7.52 3.49 2.84
N ALA A 79 8.12 2.38 3.32
CA ALA A 79 7.40 1.13 3.57
C ALA A 79 6.20 1.33 4.51
N PHE A 80 6.36 2.18 5.53
CA PHE A 80 5.28 2.54 6.45
C PHE A 80 4.19 3.38 5.78
N THR A 81 4.55 4.27 4.86
CA THR A 81 3.59 5.05 4.06
C THR A 81 2.72 4.13 3.19
N ASP A 82 3.35 3.20 2.46
CA ASP A 82 2.65 2.24 1.61
C ASP A 82 1.69 1.34 2.38
N ILE A 83 2.13 0.79 3.52
CA ILE A 83 1.26 -0.07 4.32
C ILE A 83 0.15 0.73 5.00
N LEU A 84 0.39 1.99 5.40
CA LEU A 84 -0.63 2.87 5.97
C LEU A 84 -1.73 3.14 4.93
N TYR A 85 -1.33 3.49 3.70
CA TYR A 85 -2.25 3.67 2.58
C TYR A 85 -3.09 2.40 2.34
N TRP A 86 -2.44 1.24 2.26
CA TRP A 86 -3.14 -0.04 2.15
C TRP A 86 -4.18 -0.24 3.26
N VAL A 87 -3.85 0.05 4.52
CA VAL A 87 -4.80 -0.11 5.63
C VAL A 87 -6.03 0.80 5.48
N ILE A 88 -5.84 2.09 5.20
CA ILE A 88 -6.94 3.06 5.12
C ILE A 88 -7.80 2.89 3.86
N ALA A 89 -7.25 2.32 2.79
CA ALA A 89 -7.96 2.14 1.53
C ALA A 89 -8.85 0.88 1.46
N GLN A 90 -8.57 -0.14 2.29
CA GLN A 90 -9.21 -1.46 2.14
C GLN A 90 -10.62 -1.56 2.75
N SER A 91 -10.96 -0.71 3.70
CA SER A 91 -12.24 -0.81 4.43
C SER A 91 -12.49 0.45 5.25
N GLU A 92 -13.75 0.74 5.59
CA GLU A 92 -14.10 1.83 6.51
C GLU A 92 -13.46 1.68 7.88
N ARG A 93 -13.22 0.43 8.31
CA ARG A 93 -12.53 0.12 9.56
C ARG A 93 -11.50 -0.97 9.35
N PRO A 94 -10.24 -0.77 9.76
CA PRO A 94 -9.18 -1.73 9.55
C PRO A 94 -9.43 -3.03 10.34
N LYS A 95 -9.10 -4.17 9.72
CA LYS A 95 -9.15 -5.49 10.39
C LYS A 95 -7.98 -5.61 11.36
N LYS A 96 -8.12 -6.49 12.37
CA LYS A 96 -7.02 -6.81 13.33
C LYS A 96 -5.73 -7.25 12.63
N SER A 97 -5.83 -7.98 11.51
CA SER A 97 -4.69 -8.38 10.68
C SER A 97 -3.98 -7.19 10.02
N HIS A 98 -4.74 -6.19 9.56
CA HIS A 98 -4.20 -4.95 9.00
C HIS A 98 -3.41 -4.19 10.07
N LEU A 99 -4.00 -4.01 11.25
CA LEU A 99 -3.36 -3.31 12.37
C LEU A 99 -2.09 -4.02 12.86
N THR A 100 -2.12 -5.35 12.93
CA THR A 100 -0.94 -6.15 13.31
C THR A 100 0.22 -5.93 12.32
N LYS A 101 -0.08 -5.92 11.02
CA LYS A 101 0.93 -5.65 9.99
C LYS A 101 1.41 -4.21 10.07
N LEU A 102 0.50 -3.24 10.14
CA LEU A 102 0.81 -1.81 10.27
C LEU A 102 1.74 -1.53 11.46
N LYS A 103 1.47 -2.13 12.63
CA LYS A 103 2.32 -2.02 13.83
C LYS A 103 3.75 -2.48 13.60
N SER A 104 3.93 -3.56 12.83
CA SER A 104 5.24 -4.09 12.48
C SER A 104 6.04 -3.11 11.62
N TYR A 105 5.40 -2.42 10.67
CA TYR A 105 6.09 -1.41 9.86
C TYR A 105 6.36 -0.14 10.67
N PHE A 106 5.39 0.33 11.44
CA PHE A 106 5.55 1.48 12.32
C PHE A 106 6.73 1.34 13.28
N SER A 107 6.89 0.19 13.94
CA SER A 107 7.98 -0.02 14.90
C SER A 107 9.38 0.09 14.29
N ARG A 108 9.51 -0.10 12.96
CA ARG A 108 10.78 0.03 12.24
C ARG A 108 11.15 1.49 11.98
N CYS A 109 10.19 2.41 12.00
CA CYS A 109 10.44 3.85 11.85
C CYS A 109 11.11 4.46 13.08
N LYS A 110 10.99 3.81 14.26
CA LYS A 110 11.61 4.25 15.53
C LYS A 110 11.24 5.67 15.96
N TYR A 111 10.02 6.11 15.65
CA TYR A 111 9.48 7.36 16.18
C TYR A 111 9.42 7.32 17.71
N LYS A 112 9.86 8.41 18.37
CA LYS A 112 9.89 8.57 19.82
C LYS A 112 8.68 9.33 20.35
N ASN A 113 8.18 10.29 19.57
CA ASN A 113 7.13 11.24 19.95
C ASN A 113 5.76 10.88 19.34
N VAL A 114 5.70 9.79 18.57
CA VAL A 114 4.47 9.25 17.99
C VAL A 114 4.28 7.84 18.51
N THR A 115 3.08 7.53 18.99
CA THR A 115 2.72 6.19 19.47
C THR A 115 1.97 5.42 18.40
N PHE A 116 1.92 4.09 18.53
CA PHE A 116 1.06 3.29 17.64
C PHE A 116 -0.43 3.61 17.81
N SER A 117 -0.84 4.10 18.99
CA SER A 117 -2.23 4.55 19.24
C SER A 117 -2.60 5.71 18.32
N ASP A 118 -1.68 6.65 18.09
CA ASP A 118 -1.90 7.78 17.17
C ASP A 118 -2.12 7.32 15.73
N VAL A 119 -1.36 6.30 15.32
CA VAL A 119 -1.50 5.67 14.00
C VAL A 119 -2.84 4.93 13.88
N GLU A 120 -3.19 4.13 14.89
CA GLU A 120 -4.44 3.37 14.91
C GLU A 120 -5.65 4.31 14.86
N ASN A 121 -5.65 5.38 15.65
CA ASN A 121 -6.69 6.41 15.63
C ASN A 121 -6.84 7.04 14.24
N PHE A 122 -5.73 7.37 13.57
CA PHE A 122 -5.78 7.89 12.21
C PHE A 122 -6.42 6.89 11.23
N THR A 123 -6.16 5.59 11.36
CA THR A 123 -6.78 4.58 10.50
C THR A 123 -8.27 4.36 10.73
N GLN A 124 -8.80 4.80 11.86
CA GLN A 124 -10.22 4.70 12.20
C GLN A 124 -11.05 5.92 11.74
N LEU A 125 -10.38 7.01 11.32
CA LEU A 125 -11.05 8.15 10.72
C LEU A 125 -11.74 7.71 9.43
N ASN A 126 -12.93 8.24 9.15
CA ASN A 126 -13.61 7.93 7.89
C ASN A 126 -12.91 8.65 6.73
N HIS A 127 -12.05 7.92 6.04
CA HIS A 127 -11.41 8.39 4.81
C HIS A 127 -12.37 8.14 3.64
N GLU A 128 -13.21 9.13 3.32
CA GLU A 128 -14.16 9.03 2.20
C GLU A 128 -13.47 8.74 0.86
N SER A 129 -12.24 9.25 0.71
CA SER A 129 -11.36 9.01 -0.44
C SER A 129 -9.93 8.91 0.07
N PRO A 130 -9.50 7.72 0.54
CA PRO A 130 -8.15 7.52 1.03
C PRO A 130 -7.21 7.64 -0.17
N ASP A 131 -6.50 8.76 -0.25
CA ASP A 131 -5.42 8.99 -1.19
C ASP A 131 -4.09 8.56 -0.54
N PHE A 132 -3.18 8.00 -1.33
CA PHE A 132 -1.80 7.78 -0.95
C PHE A 132 -1.14 9.07 -0.43
N PHE A 133 -1.49 10.22 -1.00
CA PHE A 133 -0.99 11.52 -0.54
C PHE A 133 -1.36 11.80 0.93
N ALA A 134 -2.59 11.48 1.36
CA ALA A 134 -3.01 11.66 2.74
C ALA A 134 -2.18 10.79 3.72
N ALA A 135 -1.88 9.55 3.33
CA ALA A 135 -0.97 8.70 4.10
C ALA A 135 0.45 9.30 4.17
N LYS A 136 0.96 9.78 3.04
CA LYS A 136 2.29 10.40 2.94
C LYS A 136 2.40 11.67 3.79
N GLU A 137 1.43 12.56 3.72
CA GLU A 137 1.40 13.78 4.53
C GLU A 137 1.37 13.46 6.03
N LYS A 138 0.58 12.47 6.44
CA LYS A 138 0.51 12.07 7.84
C LYS A 138 1.83 11.49 8.35
N VAL A 139 2.50 10.67 7.55
CA VAL A 139 3.85 10.17 7.87
C VAL A 139 4.86 11.31 7.97
N LEU A 140 4.80 12.29 7.06
CA LEU A 140 5.66 13.48 7.11
C LEU A 140 5.40 14.35 8.35
N GLU A 141 4.14 14.49 8.77
CA GLU A 141 3.76 15.17 10.01
C GLU A 141 4.41 14.48 11.22
N TRP A 142 4.23 13.16 11.35
CA TRP A 142 4.83 12.36 12.42
C TRP A 142 6.36 12.47 12.45
N ARG A 143 7.01 12.45 11.29
CA ARG A 143 8.46 12.66 11.18
C ARG A 143 8.89 14.05 11.64
N LYS A 144 8.12 15.10 11.33
CA LYS A 144 8.45 16.48 11.76
C LYS A 144 8.36 16.65 13.28
N ILE A 145 7.51 15.90 13.96
CA ILE A 145 7.40 15.90 15.42
C ILE A 145 8.68 15.32 16.06
N GLU A 146 9.37 14.39 15.39
CA GLU A 146 10.67 13.86 15.85
C GLU A 146 11.78 14.91 15.79
N GLY A 147 11.83 15.70 14.71
CA GLY A 147 12.89 16.69 14.46
C GLY A 147 12.83 17.95 15.32
N LYS A 148 11.87 18.05 16.25
CA LYS A 148 11.70 19.18 17.19
C LYS A 148 12.11 18.80 18.61
N SER A 149 13.27 18.15 18.76
CA SER A 149 13.91 17.92 20.06
C SER A 149 15.11 18.84 20.26
#